data_AF-A0A1V5WY06-F1
#
_entry.id   AF-A0A1V5WY06-F1
#
_cell.length_a   1.000
_cell.length_b   1.000
_cell.length_c   1.000
_cell.angle_alpha   90.00
_cell.angle_beta   90.00
_cell.angle_gamma   90.00
#
_symmetry.space_group_name_H-M   'P 1'
#
loop_
_entity.id
_entity.type
_entity.pdbx_description
1 polymer ?
#
loop_
_entity_poly.entity_id
_entity_poly.type
_entity_poly.pdbx_seq_one_letter_code
_entity_poly.pdbx_strand_id
1 'polypeptide(L)'
;MSEFEETNDNGANVDSINTLDFNVENEYKPDPLIPKSTYHGSVFGVKYDSAGPAIVWDVVLHDNGGLMNDNSTQIDGQHVFFRNWLPKPGDESVPTKSGRSNKRDSKIKMLGDFATAMGIDMNTPTIIAQSLADQIWIGMEVDVDVVIDEYQGSFRNSVNKMKKSSTF
;
A
#
# COMPACT_ATOMS: atom_id res chain seq x y z
N MET A 1 48.84 -37.42 -10.45
CA MET A 1 48.33 -36.22 -9.75
C MET A 1 47.56 -35.43 -10.78
N SER A 2 46.23 -35.42 -10.66
CA SER A 2 45.35 -34.61 -11.51
C SER A 2 45.26 -33.22 -10.88
N GLU A 3 45.74 -32.20 -11.60
CA GLU A 3 45.47 -30.81 -11.26
C GLU A 3 43.98 -30.53 -11.48
N PHE A 4 43.29 -30.16 -10.41
CA PHE A 4 41.95 -29.61 -10.47
C PHE A 4 42.07 -28.13 -10.88
N GLU A 5 41.59 -27.78 -12.07
CA GLU A 5 41.27 -26.39 -12.40
C GLU A 5 39.99 -26.00 -11.66
N GLU A 6 40.13 -25.21 -10.60
CA GLU A 6 39.02 -24.49 -9.99
C GLU A 6 38.63 -23.32 -10.91
N THR A 7 37.64 -23.53 -11.77
CA THR A 7 37.00 -22.44 -12.51
C THR A 7 36.10 -21.67 -11.56
N ASN A 8 36.61 -20.56 -11.01
CA ASN A 8 35.81 -19.54 -10.35
C ASN A 8 34.96 -18.80 -11.40
N ASP A 9 33.84 -19.39 -11.80
CA ASP A 9 32.84 -18.75 -12.67
C ASP A 9 31.92 -17.84 -11.84
N ASN A 10 32.49 -16.74 -11.36
CA ASN A 10 31.75 -15.63 -10.74
C ASN A 10 32.07 -14.29 -11.44
N GLY A 11 32.52 -14.36 -12.69
CA GLY A 11 32.93 -13.19 -13.48
C GLY A 11 31.75 -12.43 -14.05
N ALA A 12 30.97 -11.74 -13.21
CA ALA A 12 30.09 -10.70 -13.71
C ALA A 12 30.95 -9.69 -14.49
N ASN A 13 30.63 -9.46 -15.76
CA ASN A 13 31.38 -8.56 -16.63
C ASN A 13 31.19 -7.10 -16.18
N VAL A 14 32.01 -6.68 -15.22
CA VAL A 14 31.99 -5.34 -14.59
C VAL A 14 32.21 -4.23 -15.61
N ASP A 15 32.90 -4.52 -16.73
CA ASP A 15 33.15 -3.54 -17.80
C ASP A 15 31.86 -3.05 -18.48
N SER A 16 30.79 -3.84 -18.42
CA SER A 16 29.47 -3.42 -18.93
C SER A 16 28.89 -2.20 -18.19
N ILE A 17 29.33 -1.94 -16.95
CA ILE A 17 28.88 -0.77 -16.17
C ILE A 17 29.33 0.55 -16.82
N ASN A 18 30.48 0.57 -17.48
CA ASN A 18 31.00 1.78 -18.15
C ASN A 18 30.19 2.20 -19.39
N THR A 19 29.26 1.35 -19.83
CA THR A 19 28.36 1.64 -20.95
C THR A 19 27.03 2.25 -20.51
N LEU A 20 26.79 2.34 -19.19
CA LEU A 20 25.57 2.92 -18.63
C LEU A 20 25.68 4.45 -18.61
N ASP A 21 24.66 5.12 -19.13
CA ASP A 21 24.59 6.58 -19.24
C ASP A 21 23.60 7.11 -18.18
N PHE A 22 24.10 7.32 -16.96
CA PHE A 22 23.35 7.99 -15.90
C PHE A 22 24.25 8.87 -15.07
N ASN A 23 23.75 10.03 -14.66
CA ASN A 23 24.39 10.93 -13.72
C ASN A 23 23.43 11.22 -12.57
N VAL A 24 23.68 10.59 -11.41
CA VAL A 24 22.79 10.73 -10.24
C VAL A 24 22.72 12.18 -9.75
N GLU A 25 23.82 12.93 -9.77
CA GLU A 25 23.84 14.32 -9.28
C GLU A 25 22.89 15.23 -10.08
N ASN A 26 22.80 15.02 -11.38
CA ASN A 26 22.01 15.85 -12.28
C ASN A 26 20.59 15.30 -12.54
N GLU A 27 20.43 13.98 -12.49
CA GLU A 27 19.18 13.32 -12.88
C GLU A 27 18.31 12.91 -11.68
N TYR A 28 18.87 12.87 -10.47
CA TYR A 28 18.08 12.56 -9.28
C TYR A 28 16.95 13.56 -9.07
N LYS A 29 15.73 13.03 -8.97
CA LYS A 29 14.54 13.76 -8.56
C LYS A 29 13.87 12.98 -7.43
N PRO A 30 13.41 13.65 -6.37
CA PRO A 30 12.63 12.99 -5.33
C PRO A 30 11.33 12.45 -5.92
N ASP A 31 10.78 11.40 -5.30
CA ASP A 31 9.48 10.87 -5.70
C ASP A 31 8.42 11.98 -5.60
N PRO A 32 7.67 12.24 -6.69
CA PRO A 32 6.63 13.23 -6.67
C PRO A 32 5.48 12.77 -5.75
N LEU A 33 4.84 13.74 -5.11
CA LEU A 33 3.78 13.49 -4.14
C LEU A 33 2.44 13.93 -4.71
N ILE A 34 1.45 13.07 -4.54
CA ILE A 34 0.04 13.39 -4.76
C ILE A 34 -0.37 14.45 -3.73
N PRO A 35 -0.95 15.60 -4.14
CA PRO A 35 -1.45 16.60 -3.22
C PRO A 35 -2.47 16.02 -2.24
N LYS A 36 -2.58 16.61 -1.05
CA LYS A 36 -3.57 16.14 -0.07
C LYS A 36 -4.99 16.46 -0.56
N SER A 37 -5.79 15.43 -0.82
CA SER A 37 -7.21 15.54 -1.18
C SER A 37 -7.89 14.18 -1.10
N THR A 38 -9.20 14.15 -1.38
CA THR A 38 -9.92 12.93 -1.72
C THR A 38 -9.84 12.69 -3.23
N TYR A 39 -9.47 11.47 -3.61
CA TYR A 39 -9.33 11.04 -5.00
C TYR A 39 -10.23 9.84 -5.28
N HIS A 40 -10.74 9.77 -6.50
CA HIS A 40 -11.46 8.63 -7.03
C HIS A 40 -10.50 7.58 -7.58
N GLY A 41 -10.87 6.32 -7.46
CA GLY A 41 -10.13 5.22 -8.04
C GLY A 41 -10.85 3.89 -7.85
N SER A 42 -10.25 2.85 -8.40
CA SER A 42 -10.76 1.49 -8.32
C SER A 42 -9.78 0.58 -7.59
N VAL A 43 -10.32 -0.37 -6.82
CA VAL A 43 -9.51 -1.39 -6.16
C VAL A 43 -8.86 -2.28 -7.22
N PHE A 44 -7.56 -2.12 -7.41
CA PHE A 44 -6.78 -2.91 -8.37
C PHE A 44 -6.42 -4.29 -7.80
N GLY A 45 -6.11 -4.34 -6.51
CA GLY A 45 -5.70 -5.57 -5.86
C GLY A 45 -5.93 -5.56 -4.36
N VAL A 46 -6.20 -6.74 -3.80
CA VAL A 46 -6.30 -6.91 -2.35
C VAL A 46 -5.54 -8.17 -1.95
N LYS A 47 -4.67 -8.05 -0.95
CA LYS A 47 -3.87 -9.18 -0.46
C LYS A 47 -3.75 -9.21 1.06
N TYR A 48 -3.55 -10.41 1.60
CA TYR A 48 -3.19 -10.58 3.00
C TYR A 48 -1.67 -10.49 3.18
N ASP A 49 -1.22 -9.61 4.06
CA ASP A 49 0.15 -9.55 4.55
C ASP A 49 0.25 -10.31 5.87
N SER A 50 0.93 -11.45 5.85
CA SER A 50 1.10 -12.30 7.03
C SER A 50 2.18 -11.81 8.00
N ALA A 51 3.14 -11.01 7.53
CA ALA A 51 4.22 -10.51 8.38
C ALA A 51 3.71 -9.47 9.36
N GLY A 52 2.83 -8.59 8.90
CA GLY A 52 2.02 -7.72 9.73
C GLY A 52 0.55 -8.01 9.46
N PRO A 53 -0.15 -8.86 10.26
CA PRO A 53 -1.46 -9.42 9.92
C PRO A 53 -2.44 -8.31 9.53
N ALA A 54 -2.57 -8.11 8.22
CA ALA A 54 -3.29 -7.00 7.63
C ALA A 54 -3.79 -7.34 6.23
N ILE A 55 -4.86 -6.67 5.84
CA ILE A 55 -5.35 -6.66 4.46
C ILE A 55 -4.81 -5.40 3.82
N VAL A 56 -4.05 -5.57 2.74
CA VAL A 56 -3.45 -4.50 1.96
C VAL A 56 -4.28 -4.30 0.71
N TRP A 57 -4.82 -3.12 0.58
CA TRP A 57 -5.59 -2.66 -0.57
C TRP A 57 -4.69 -1.84 -1.46
N ASP A 58 -4.71 -2.16 -2.75
CA ASP A 58 -4.06 -1.44 -3.82
C ASP A 58 -5.16 -0.77 -4.67
N VAL A 59 -5.14 0.56 -4.71
CA VAL A 59 -6.13 1.36 -5.42
C VAL A 59 -5.41 2.13 -6.52
N VAL A 60 -5.88 2.00 -7.76
CA VAL A 60 -5.42 2.80 -8.88
C VAL A 60 -6.32 4.02 -9.03
N LEU A 61 -5.75 5.21 -9.00
CA LEU A 61 -6.48 6.47 -9.15
C LEU A 61 -6.88 6.69 -10.61
N HIS A 62 -8.11 7.13 -10.85
CA HIS A 62 -8.57 7.55 -12.18
C HIS A 62 -9.67 8.61 -12.08
N ASP A 63 -9.86 9.33 -13.19
CA ASP A 63 -10.87 10.39 -13.36
C ASP A 63 -10.74 11.57 -12.38
N ASN A 64 -9.52 11.84 -11.87
CA ASN A 64 -9.24 12.99 -11.02
C ASN A 64 -8.64 14.17 -11.80
N GLY A 65 -7.91 13.87 -12.88
CA GLY A 65 -7.05 14.81 -13.57
C GLY A 65 -5.95 15.37 -12.66
N GLY A 66 -5.32 16.46 -13.12
CA GLY A 66 -4.30 17.16 -12.36
C GLY A 66 -2.92 16.48 -12.38
N LEU A 67 -1.98 17.15 -11.71
CA LEU A 67 -0.57 16.77 -11.65
C LEU A 67 -0.13 16.72 -10.18
N MET A 68 0.91 15.95 -9.92
CA MET A 68 1.58 15.90 -8.63
C MET A 68 2.33 17.21 -8.31
N ASN A 69 2.95 17.28 -7.14
CA ASN A 69 3.70 18.46 -6.69
C ASN A 69 4.88 18.88 -7.60
N ASP A 70 5.31 18.00 -8.51
CA ASP A 70 6.34 18.27 -9.52
C ASP A 70 5.80 19.00 -10.77
N ASN A 71 4.48 19.19 -10.86
CA ASN A 71 3.77 19.75 -12.01
C ASN A 71 4.06 19.01 -13.34
N SER A 72 4.43 17.72 -13.29
CA SER A 72 4.73 16.94 -14.49
C SER A 72 4.15 15.53 -14.46
N THR A 73 4.12 14.91 -13.28
CA THR A 73 3.61 13.56 -13.11
C THR A 73 2.09 13.58 -12.92
N GLN A 74 1.37 12.74 -13.66
CA GLN A 74 -0.09 12.64 -13.55
C GLN A 74 -0.52 11.93 -12.27
N ILE A 75 -1.62 12.41 -11.67
CA ILE A 75 -2.25 11.77 -10.51
C ILE A 75 -2.98 10.50 -10.92
N ASP A 76 -3.67 10.52 -12.06
CA ASP A 76 -4.35 9.34 -12.58
C ASP A 76 -3.33 8.27 -13.04
N GLY A 77 -3.68 7.01 -12.84
CA GLY A 77 -2.81 5.85 -13.02
C GLY A 77 -1.91 5.53 -11.82
N GLN A 78 -1.92 6.37 -10.78
CA GLN A 78 -1.08 6.16 -9.60
C GLN A 78 -1.70 5.16 -8.64
N HIS A 79 -0.85 4.35 -8.04
CA HIS A 79 -1.26 3.35 -7.06
C HIS A 79 -1.06 3.88 -5.64
N VAL A 80 -2.12 3.81 -4.83
CA VAL A 80 -2.07 4.14 -3.41
C VAL A 80 -2.49 2.94 -2.57
N PHE A 81 -1.81 2.76 -1.42
CA PHE A 81 -1.99 1.59 -0.58
C PHE A 81 -2.67 1.94 0.74
N PHE A 82 -3.70 1.18 1.08
CA PHE A 82 -4.38 1.26 2.37
C PHE A 82 -4.24 -0.07 3.13
N ARG A 83 -4.09 -0.01 4.46
CA ARG A 83 -3.90 -1.20 5.31
C ARG A 83 -4.97 -1.29 6.39
N ASN A 84 -5.75 -2.36 6.35
CA ASN A 84 -6.59 -2.77 7.48
C ASN A 84 -5.84 -3.77 8.35
N TRP A 85 -5.45 -3.36 9.55
CA TRP A 85 -4.80 -4.24 10.51
C TRP A 85 -5.80 -5.21 11.15
N LEU A 86 -5.50 -6.51 11.09
CA LEU A 86 -6.30 -7.55 11.71
C LEU A 86 -5.87 -7.77 13.17
N PRO A 87 -6.80 -8.13 14.07
CA PRO A 87 -6.45 -8.55 15.43
C PRO A 87 -5.55 -9.78 15.39
N LYS A 88 -4.49 -9.78 16.20
CA LYS A 88 -3.61 -10.93 16.39
C LYS A 88 -3.67 -11.45 17.83
N PRO A 89 -3.29 -12.71 18.09
CA PRO A 89 -3.18 -13.22 19.46
C PRO A 89 -2.32 -12.30 20.33
N GLY A 90 -2.77 -12.02 21.55
CA GLY A 90 -2.12 -11.12 22.50
C GLY A 90 -2.54 -9.65 22.38
N ASP A 91 -3.29 -9.24 21.36
CA ASP A 91 -3.78 -7.85 21.27
C ASP A 91 -4.83 -7.52 22.36
N GLU A 92 -5.52 -8.53 22.89
CA GLU A 92 -6.51 -8.43 23.96
C GLU A 92 -5.91 -7.95 25.30
N SER A 93 -4.62 -8.19 25.53
CA SER A 93 -3.94 -7.81 26.78
C SER A 93 -3.15 -6.50 26.66
N VAL A 94 -3.03 -5.95 25.45
CA VAL A 94 -2.24 -4.75 25.22
C VAL A 94 -3.15 -3.52 25.14
N PRO A 95 -3.04 -2.55 26.07
CA PRO A 95 -3.81 -1.33 26.00
C PRO A 95 -3.42 -0.48 24.79
N THR A 96 -4.39 0.26 24.25
CA THR A 96 -4.14 1.32 23.28
C THR A 96 -3.41 2.51 23.94
N LYS A 97 -2.86 3.43 23.14
CA LYS A 97 -2.19 4.64 23.65
C LYS A 97 -3.08 5.48 24.60
N SER A 98 -4.41 5.46 24.38
CA SER A 98 -5.36 6.17 25.23
C SER A 98 -5.75 5.41 26.49
N GLY A 99 -5.43 4.11 26.59
CA GLY A 99 -5.76 3.23 27.72
C GLY A 99 -7.25 2.87 27.85
N ARG A 100 -8.13 3.38 26.98
CA ARG A 100 -9.59 3.18 27.08
C ARG A 100 -10.09 1.85 26.53
N SER A 101 -9.26 1.15 25.77
CA SER A 101 -9.54 -0.15 25.17
C SER A 101 -8.24 -0.90 24.91
N ASN A 102 -8.32 -2.19 24.63
CA ASN A 102 -7.17 -2.98 24.15
C ASN A 102 -7.00 -2.85 22.62
N LYS A 103 -5.87 -3.33 22.10
CA LYS A 103 -5.57 -3.27 20.67
C LYS A 103 -6.54 -4.10 19.84
N ARG A 104 -7.05 -5.22 20.38
CA ARG A 104 -8.02 -6.10 19.70
C ARG A 104 -9.31 -5.34 19.41
N ASP A 105 -9.89 -4.70 20.43
CA ASP A 105 -11.13 -3.93 20.34
C ASP A 105 -10.97 -2.76 19.36
N SER A 106 -9.83 -2.08 19.41
CA SER A 106 -9.53 -0.98 18.47
C SER A 106 -9.51 -1.46 17.02
N LYS A 107 -8.87 -2.60 16.74
CA LYS A 107 -8.79 -3.15 15.38
C LYS A 107 -10.14 -3.67 14.89
N ILE A 108 -10.91 -4.35 15.74
CA ILE A 108 -12.27 -4.80 15.42
C ILE A 108 -13.16 -3.60 15.08
N LYS A 109 -13.09 -2.52 15.88
CA LYS A 109 -13.81 -1.29 15.59
C LYS A 109 -13.41 -0.70 14.24
N MET A 110 -12.12 -0.54 13.98
CA MET A 110 -11.62 -0.01 12.71
C MET A 110 -12.05 -0.87 11.51
N LEU A 111 -12.05 -2.20 11.67
CA LEU A 111 -12.51 -3.13 10.64
C LEU A 111 -14.02 -2.97 10.38
N GLY A 112 -14.83 -2.84 11.43
CA GLY A 112 -16.28 -2.60 11.32
C GLY A 112 -16.61 -1.25 10.67
N ASP A 113 -15.92 -0.19 11.07
CA ASP A 113 -16.07 1.15 10.47
C ASP A 113 -15.71 1.12 8.97
N PHE A 114 -14.63 0.43 8.62
CA PHE A 114 -14.20 0.26 7.23
C PHE A 114 -15.18 -0.58 6.41
N ALA A 115 -15.60 -1.75 6.92
CA ALA A 115 -16.56 -2.62 6.26
C ALA A 115 -17.89 -1.89 5.99
N THR A 116 -18.34 -1.07 6.94
CA THR A 116 -19.51 -0.21 6.78
C THR A 116 -19.31 0.85 5.70
N ALA A 117 -18.17 1.55 5.71
CA ALA A 117 -17.85 2.59 4.72
C ALA A 117 -17.70 2.04 3.30
N MET A 118 -17.23 0.80 3.17
CA MET A 118 -17.06 0.10 1.90
C MET A 118 -18.31 -0.67 1.45
N GLY A 119 -19.27 -0.91 2.36
CA GLY A 119 -20.46 -1.71 2.08
C GLY A 119 -20.14 -3.19 1.78
N ILE A 120 -19.15 -3.76 2.48
CA ILE A 120 -18.67 -5.14 2.30
C ILE A 120 -18.78 -5.95 3.59
N ASP A 121 -18.78 -7.28 3.47
CA ASP A 121 -18.72 -8.17 4.62
C ASP A 121 -17.26 -8.54 4.97
N MET A 122 -16.87 -8.22 6.21
CA MET A 122 -15.58 -8.59 6.81
C MET A 122 -15.76 -9.18 8.21
N ASN A 123 -16.93 -9.74 8.52
CA ASN A 123 -17.31 -10.13 9.88
C ASN A 123 -16.43 -11.24 10.48
N THR A 124 -15.90 -12.13 9.64
CA THR A 124 -15.09 -13.27 10.10
C THR A 124 -13.84 -13.47 9.25
N PRO A 125 -12.77 -14.07 9.82
CA PRO A 125 -11.59 -14.43 9.03
C PRO A 125 -11.91 -15.34 7.84
N THR A 126 -12.87 -16.25 7.97
CA THR A 126 -13.30 -17.14 6.88
C THR A 126 -13.91 -16.37 5.72
N ILE A 127 -14.79 -15.40 6.00
CA ILE A 127 -15.40 -14.54 4.97
C ILE A 127 -14.33 -13.70 4.27
N ILE A 128 -13.38 -13.14 5.04
CA ILE A 128 -12.26 -12.38 4.50
C ILE A 128 -11.40 -13.25 3.58
N ALA A 129 -11.02 -14.45 4.03
CA ALA A 129 -10.18 -15.37 3.27
C ALA A 129 -10.87 -15.81 1.97
N GLN A 130 -12.16 -16.13 2.02
CA GLN A 130 -12.94 -16.47 0.84
C GLN A 130 -13.03 -15.30 -0.13
N SER A 131 -13.35 -14.09 0.37
CA SER A 131 -13.42 -12.88 -0.46
C SER A 131 -12.11 -12.55 -1.16
N LEU A 132 -10.97 -12.79 -0.49
CA LEU A 132 -9.64 -12.63 -1.07
C LEU A 132 -9.36 -13.68 -2.16
N ALA A 133 -9.70 -14.95 -1.91
CA ALA A 133 -9.50 -16.03 -2.86
C ALA A 133 -10.35 -15.87 -4.13
N ASP A 134 -11.60 -15.42 -3.95
CA ASP A 134 -12.56 -15.18 -5.03
C ASP A 134 -12.40 -13.79 -5.67
N GLN A 135 -11.46 -12.97 -5.18
CA GLN A 135 -11.18 -11.62 -5.67
C GLN A 135 -12.41 -10.68 -5.70
N ILE A 136 -13.35 -10.87 -4.77
CA ILE A 136 -14.67 -10.22 -4.76
C ILE A 136 -14.57 -8.69 -4.74
N TRP A 137 -13.53 -8.13 -4.13
CA TRP A 137 -13.39 -6.70 -3.92
C TRP A 137 -12.60 -5.99 -5.03
N ILE A 138 -12.01 -6.71 -5.98
CA ILE A 138 -11.30 -6.10 -7.12
C ILE A 138 -12.32 -5.42 -8.04
N GLY A 139 -11.96 -4.24 -8.56
CA GLY A 139 -12.81 -3.40 -9.40
C GLY A 139 -13.86 -2.60 -8.65
N MET A 140 -13.87 -2.63 -7.31
CA MET A 140 -14.74 -1.75 -6.53
C MET A 140 -14.31 -0.30 -6.67
N GLU A 141 -15.25 0.56 -7.05
CA GLU A 141 -15.05 2.01 -7.10
C GLU A 141 -15.05 2.63 -5.69
N VAL A 142 -14.04 3.45 -5.42
CA VAL A 142 -13.76 4.01 -4.11
C VAL A 142 -13.33 5.47 -4.18
N ASP A 143 -13.56 6.17 -3.07
CA ASP A 143 -12.91 7.45 -2.81
C ASP A 143 -11.87 7.25 -1.69
N VAL A 144 -10.65 7.70 -1.92
CA VAL A 144 -9.51 7.59 -1.00
C VAL A 144 -9.04 8.97 -0.54
N ASP A 145 -8.94 9.15 0.77
CA ASP A 145 -8.37 10.35 1.41
C ASP A 145 -6.85 10.20 1.46
N VAL A 146 -6.18 10.80 0.49
CA VAL A 146 -4.72 10.80 0.35
C VAL A 146 -4.14 11.93 1.21
N VAL A 147 -3.20 11.56 2.06
CA VAL A 147 -2.44 12.47 2.92
C VAL A 147 -0.95 12.33 2.65
N ILE A 148 -0.18 13.33 3.08
CA ILE A 148 1.28 13.28 3.06
C ILE A 148 1.73 13.01 4.50
N ASP A 149 2.44 11.90 4.67
CA ASP A 149 3.08 11.52 5.93
C ASP A 149 4.59 11.75 5.84
N GLU A 150 5.19 12.13 6.96
CA GLU A 150 6.65 12.20 7.11
C GLU A 150 7.13 11.05 7.99
N TYR A 151 8.12 10.30 7.51
CA TYR A 151 8.80 9.27 8.27
C TYR A 151 10.31 9.40 8.09
N GLN A 152 11.02 9.63 9.21
CA GLN A 152 12.48 9.78 9.22
C GLN A 152 12.99 10.83 8.19
N GLY A 153 12.27 11.96 8.05
CA GLY A 153 12.62 13.03 7.11
C GLY A 153 12.24 12.77 5.66
N SER A 154 11.67 11.61 5.34
CA SER A 154 11.14 11.29 4.01
C SER A 154 9.62 11.46 3.98
N PHE A 155 9.14 12.22 3.00
CA PHE A 155 7.70 12.39 2.76
C PHE A 155 7.19 11.28 1.85
N ARG A 156 5.96 10.82 2.12
CA ARG A 156 5.29 9.82 1.29
C ARG A 156 3.79 10.05 1.27
N ASN A 157 3.13 9.57 0.22
CA ASN A 157 1.69 9.46 0.23
C ASN A 157 1.22 8.28 1.09
N SER A 158 0.20 8.53 1.89
CA SER A 158 -0.52 7.54 2.68
C SER A 158 -2.03 7.71 2.46
N VAL A 159 -2.79 6.64 2.63
CA VAL A 159 -4.26 6.71 2.64
C VAL A 159 -4.75 6.72 4.07
N ASN A 160 -5.42 7.79 4.48
CA ASN A 160 -5.98 7.92 5.82
C ASN A 160 -7.35 7.24 5.94
N LYS A 161 -8.16 7.31 4.88
CA LYS A 161 -9.49 6.72 4.81
C LYS A 161 -9.82 6.28 3.40
N MET A 162 -10.60 5.22 3.29
CA MET A 162 -11.18 4.72 2.04
C MET A 162 -12.65 4.41 2.28
N LYS A 163 -13.50 4.73 1.31
CA LYS A 163 -14.94 4.45 1.33
C LYS A 163 -15.39 4.06 -0.07
N LYS A 164 -16.51 3.34 -0.17
CA LYS A 164 -17.15 3.10 -1.48
C LYS A 164 -17.50 4.43 -2.14
N SER A 165 -17.20 4.57 -3.42
CA SER A 165 -17.57 5.78 -4.14
C SER A 165 -19.10 5.88 -4.22
N SER A 166 -19.61 7.10 -4.05
CA SER A 166 -21.03 7.41 -4.21
C SER A 166 -21.38 7.83 -5.63
N THR A 167 -20.37 7.92 -6.49
CA THR A 167 -20.51 8.38 -7.87
C THR A 167 -20.37 7.15 -8.76
N PHE A 168 -21.41 6.91 -9.57
CA PHE A 168 -21.68 5.78 -10.49
C PHE A 168 -22.39 4.55 -9.88
#